data_AF-A0A562SV42-F1
#
_entry.id   AF-A0A562SV42-F1
#
_cell.length_a   1.000
_cell.length_b   1.000
_cell.length_c   1.000
_cell.angle_alpha   90.00
_cell.angle_beta   90.00
_cell.angle_gamma   90.00
#
_symmetry.space_group_name_H-M   'P 1'
#
loop_
_entity.id
_entity.type
_entity.pdbx_description
1 polymer ?
#
loop_
_entity_poly.entity_id
_entity_poly.type
_entity_poly.pdbx_seq_one_letter_code
_entity_poly.pdbx_strand_id
1 'polypeptide(L)'
;MSSYFNFIDTKALDKKIRSGEFPFSQKLFWDTAVEKIDLKKNQRYIIERVLTRGFLEDFYMLLQIYTTTEIKEALLKSKELDPKTINFCSNYFNIPKQEMHASSFYN
;
A
#
# COMPACT_ATOMS: atom_id res chain seq x y z
N MET A 1 -14.12 -6.24 -10.47
CA MET A 1 -12.83 -5.89 -9.85
C MET A 1 -11.91 -7.10 -9.57
N SER A 2 -12.22 -8.32 -10.05
CA SER A 2 -11.64 -9.57 -9.53
C SER A 2 -10.70 -10.34 -10.49
N SER A 3 -9.92 -9.66 -11.33
CA SER A 3 -9.02 -10.33 -12.29
C SER A 3 -7.53 -10.33 -11.87
N TYR A 4 -7.11 -9.34 -11.08
CA TYR A 4 -5.68 -9.07 -10.86
C TYR A 4 -4.99 -10.07 -9.92
N PHE A 5 -5.73 -10.70 -9.00
CA PHE A 5 -5.16 -11.56 -7.96
C PHE A 5 -5.21 -13.06 -8.30
N ASN A 6 -5.57 -13.42 -9.53
CA ASN A 6 -5.67 -14.82 -9.96
C ASN A 6 -4.32 -15.56 -10.00
N PHE A 7 -3.22 -14.83 -9.92
CA PHE A 7 -1.84 -15.35 -10.02
C PHE A 7 -1.13 -15.49 -8.66
N ILE A 8 -1.84 -15.24 -7.55
CA ILE A 8 -1.30 -15.33 -6.20
C ILE A 8 -2.16 -16.23 -5.32
N ASP A 9 -1.56 -16.86 -4.30
CA ASP A 9 -2.30 -17.70 -3.34
C ASP A 9 -2.98 -16.83 -2.27
N THR A 10 -4.16 -16.32 -2.60
CA THR A 10 -4.95 -15.48 -1.68
C THR A 10 -5.34 -16.21 -0.39
N LYS A 11 -5.52 -17.54 -0.43
CA LYS A 11 -5.87 -18.32 0.78
C LYS A 11 -4.72 -18.37 1.77
N ALA A 12 -3.49 -18.54 1.29
CA ALA A 12 -2.30 -18.47 2.13
C ALA A 12 -2.11 -17.08 2.74
N LEU A 13 -2.36 -16.02 1.95
CA LEU A 13 -2.30 -14.63 2.42
C LEU A 13 -3.36 -14.33 3.48
N ASP A 14 -4.61 -14.74 3.27
CA ASP A 14 -5.69 -14.57 4.26
C ASP A 14 -5.38 -15.29 5.57
N LYS A 15 -4.78 -16.48 5.49
CA LYS A 15 -4.31 -17.21 6.69
C LYS A 15 -3.22 -16.43 7.42
N LYS A 16 -2.28 -15.81 6.70
CA LYS A 16 -1.22 -14.99 7.28
C LYS A 16 -1.79 -13.75 8.00
N ILE A 17 -2.78 -13.07 7.42
CA ILE A 17 -3.45 -11.94 8.09
C ILE A 17 -4.02 -12.37 9.45
N ARG A 18 -4.65 -13.55 9.49
CA ARG A 18 -5.29 -14.08 10.70
C ARG A 18 -4.30 -14.59 11.75
N SER A 19 -3.06 -14.92 11.38
CA SER A 19 -2.07 -15.41 12.35
C SER A 19 -1.52 -14.29 13.25
N GLY A 20 -1.77 -13.02 12.90
CA GLY A 20 -1.23 -11.87 13.63
C GLY A 20 0.23 -11.57 13.33
N GLU A 21 0.84 -12.30 12.39
CA GLU A 21 2.16 -11.98 11.87
C GLU A 21 2.15 -10.68 11.09
N PHE A 22 3.31 -10.02 11.00
CA PHE A 22 3.45 -8.81 10.20
C PHE A 22 3.10 -9.12 8.73
N PRO A 23 2.11 -8.42 8.14
CA PRO A 23 1.47 -8.89 6.91
C PRO A 23 2.33 -8.68 5.66
N PHE A 24 3.14 -7.63 5.63
CA PHE A 24 3.85 -7.18 4.44
C PHE A 24 5.28 -7.75 4.33
N SER A 25 5.85 -7.68 3.14
CA SER A 25 7.25 -8.03 2.88
C SER A 25 8.20 -7.13 3.66
N GLN A 26 9.10 -7.70 4.46
CA GLN A 26 10.02 -6.93 5.33
C GLN A 26 10.92 -5.95 4.55
N LYS A 27 11.29 -6.28 3.31
CA LYS A 27 12.11 -5.43 2.43
C LYS A 27 11.51 -4.04 2.15
N LEU A 28 10.19 -3.86 2.35
CA LEU A 28 9.53 -2.57 2.18
C LEU A 28 9.93 -1.57 3.29
N PHE A 29 10.37 -2.10 4.43
CA PHE A 29 10.67 -1.38 5.67
C PHE A 29 12.15 -1.53 6.03
N TRP A 30 13.04 -1.45 5.04
CA TRP A 30 14.49 -1.60 5.22
C TRP A 30 15.11 -0.65 6.25
N ASP A 31 14.44 0.47 6.54
CA ASP A 31 14.84 1.52 7.47
C ASP A 31 14.18 1.43 8.85
N THR A 32 13.22 0.51 9.06
CA THR A 32 12.45 0.40 10.32
C THR A 32 12.21 -1.06 10.68
N ALA A 33 12.56 -1.44 11.91
CA ALA A 33 12.27 -2.77 12.44
C ALA A 33 10.75 -3.01 12.45
N VAL A 34 10.28 -4.14 11.89
CA VAL A 34 8.84 -4.40 11.68
C VAL A 34 8.07 -4.49 12.99
N GLU A 35 8.72 -4.85 14.09
CA GLU A 35 8.15 -4.92 15.44
C GLU A 35 7.76 -3.54 15.98
N LYS A 36 8.33 -2.47 15.40
CA LYS A 36 8.02 -1.07 15.76
C LYS A 36 6.91 -0.48 14.89
N ILE A 37 6.41 -1.22 13.92
CA ILE A 37 5.39 -0.74 12.97
C ILE A 37 4.01 -1.16 13.46
N ASP A 38 3.23 -0.17 13.89
CA ASP A 38 1.83 -0.35 14.26
C ASP A 38 0.95 -0.09 13.03
N LEU A 39 0.14 -1.08 12.63
CA LEU A 39 -0.68 -1.00 11.42
C LEU A 39 -1.65 0.20 11.43
N LYS A 40 -2.12 0.63 12.60
CA LYS A 40 -3.04 1.77 12.69
C LYS A 40 -2.30 3.09 12.77
N LYS A 41 -1.29 3.19 13.64
CA LYS A 41 -0.54 4.45 13.84
C LYS A 41 0.35 4.80 12.66
N ASN A 42 0.88 3.80 11.97
CA ASN A 42 1.77 3.95 10.83
C ASN A 42 1.08 3.73 9.48
N GLN A 43 -0.26 3.75 9.44
CA GLN A 43 -1.07 3.49 8.26
C GLN A 43 -0.59 4.22 7.00
N ARG A 44 -0.39 5.54 7.05
CA ARG A 44 0.06 6.33 5.88
C ARG A 44 1.41 5.84 5.35
N TYR A 45 2.38 5.64 6.25
CA TYR A 45 3.72 5.15 5.92
C TYR A 45 3.66 3.76 5.26
N ILE A 46 2.82 2.86 5.78
CA ILE A 46 2.64 1.51 5.23
C ILE A 46 2.02 1.58 3.83
N ILE A 47 0.94 2.35 3.67
CA ILE A 47 0.24 2.50 2.38
C ILE A 47 1.19 3.04 1.32
N GLU A 48 1.95 4.10 1.63
CA GLU A 48 2.95 4.67 0.73
C GLU A 48 4.01 3.62 0.33
N ARG A 49 4.58 2.90 1.29
CA ARG A 49 5.62 1.90 1.02
C ARG A 49 5.12 0.75 0.16
N VAL A 50 3.92 0.25 0.43
CA VAL A 50 3.33 -0.85 -0.34
C VAL A 50 2.98 -0.40 -1.75
N LEU A 51 2.37 0.77 -1.92
CA LEU A 51 1.96 1.24 -3.25
C LEU A 51 3.16 1.62 -4.13
N THR A 52 4.26 2.12 -3.54
CA THR A 52 5.46 2.49 -4.30
C THR A 52 6.39 1.31 -4.57
N ARG A 53 6.51 0.35 -3.65
CA ARG A 53 7.58 -0.69 -3.69
C ARG A 53 7.08 -2.12 -3.53
N GLY A 54 5.80 -2.32 -3.21
CA GLY A 54 5.21 -3.62 -2.93
C GLY A 54 5.03 -4.48 -4.18
N PHE A 55 4.92 -5.79 -3.94
CA PHE A 55 4.46 -6.74 -4.94
C PHE A 55 2.95 -6.97 -4.84
N LEU A 56 2.42 -7.80 -5.74
CA LEU A 56 0.98 -8.03 -5.86
C LEU A 56 0.38 -8.61 -4.57
N GLU A 57 1.13 -9.45 -3.86
CA GLU A 57 0.78 -9.99 -2.56
C GLU A 57 0.70 -8.89 -1.51
N ASP A 58 1.69 -7.98 -1.44
CA ASP A 58 1.66 -6.85 -0.50
C ASP A 58 0.46 -5.94 -0.78
N PHE A 59 0.17 -5.69 -2.06
CA PHE A 59 -0.98 -4.90 -2.48
C PHE A 59 -2.31 -5.59 -2.13
N TYR A 60 -2.40 -6.91 -2.28
CA TYR A 60 -3.57 -7.66 -1.83
C TYR A 60 -3.78 -7.51 -0.32
N MET A 61 -2.71 -7.71 0.47
CA MET A 61 -2.75 -7.55 1.93
C MET A 61 -3.18 -6.13 2.33
N LEU A 62 -2.71 -5.11 1.60
CA LEU A 62 -3.10 -3.71 1.83
C LEU A 62 -4.61 -3.52 1.73
N LEU A 63 -5.24 -4.09 0.70
CA LEU A 63 -6.68 -3.99 0.47
C LEU A 63 -7.50 -4.82 1.46
N GLN A 64 -6.92 -5.86 2.07
CA GLN A 64 -7.58 -6.62 3.14
C GLN A 64 -7.51 -5.90 4.49
N ILE A 65 -6.45 -5.11 4.73
CA ILE A 65 -6.19 -4.48 6.02
C ILE A 65 -6.82 -3.08 6.10
N TYR A 66 -6.73 -2.30 5.02
CA TYR A 66 -7.25 -0.94 4.98
C TYR A 66 -8.42 -0.83 4.01
N THR A 67 -9.44 -0.10 4.42
CA THR A 67 -10.55 0.26 3.55
C THR A 67 -10.08 1.16 2.41
N THR A 68 -10.83 1.16 1.31
CA THR A 68 -10.52 2.05 0.18
C THR A 68 -10.51 3.53 0.59
N THR A 69 -11.38 3.94 1.51
CA THR A 69 -11.42 5.31 2.05
C THR A 69 -10.12 5.66 2.78
N GLU A 70 -9.66 4.77 3.67
CA GLU A 70 -8.40 4.92 4.40
C GLU A 70 -7.18 5.03 3.47
N ILE A 71 -7.17 4.25 2.39
CA ILE A 71 -6.11 4.30 1.38
C ILE A 71 -6.13 5.64 0.63
N LYS A 72 -7.32 6.07 0.18
CA LYS A 72 -7.50 7.37 -0.49
C LYS A 72 -7.04 8.52 0.39
N GLU A 73 -7.44 8.54 1.66
CA GLU A 73 -7.02 9.59 2.59
C GLU A 73 -5.50 9.63 2.80
N ALA A 74 -4.85 8.46 2.89
CA ALA A 74 -3.40 8.40 2.99
C ALA A 74 -2.71 8.95 1.74
N LEU A 75 -3.21 8.60 0.55
CA LEU A 75 -2.69 9.08 -0.74
C LEU A 75 -2.82 10.60 -0.89
N LEU A 76 -3.98 11.17 -0.55
CA LEU A 76 -4.23 12.62 -0.61
C LEU A 76 -3.37 13.42 0.38
N LYS A 77 -2.98 12.81 1.50
CA LYS A 77 -2.11 13.43 2.52
C LYS A 77 -0.62 13.16 2.27
N SER A 78 -0.27 12.34 1.30
CA SER A 78 1.11 11.97 1.01
C SER A 78 1.86 13.08 0.30
N LYS A 79 3.15 13.21 0.59
CA LYS A 79 4.08 14.11 -0.12
C LYS A 79 5.23 13.37 -0.80
N GLU A 80 5.26 12.05 -0.67
CA GLU A 80 6.41 11.20 -1.03
C GLU A 80 6.15 10.34 -2.26
N LEU A 81 4.97 10.44 -2.88
CA LEU A 81 4.61 9.60 -4.02
C LEU A 81 5.40 9.96 -5.28
N ASP A 82 5.84 8.92 -6.00
CA ASP A 82 6.44 9.07 -7.32
C ASP A 82 5.35 9.13 -8.43
N PRO A 83 5.68 9.66 -9.63
CA PRO A 83 4.71 9.79 -10.72
C PRO A 83 4.09 8.47 -11.18
N LYS A 84 4.82 7.35 -11.13
CA LYS A 84 4.30 6.04 -11.51
C LYS A 84 3.25 5.57 -10.50
N THR A 85 3.51 5.74 -9.21
CA THR A 85 2.54 5.43 -8.14
C THR A 85 1.27 6.28 -8.27
N ILE A 86 1.41 7.59 -8.52
CA ILE A 86 0.27 8.49 -8.76
C ILE A 86 -0.58 8.03 -9.94
N ASN A 87 0.07 7.68 -11.07
CA ASN A 87 -0.63 7.18 -12.24
C ASN A 87 -1.40 5.88 -11.94
N PHE A 88 -0.77 4.93 -11.25
CA PHE A 88 -1.43 3.69 -10.85
C PHE A 88 -2.62 3.97 -9.92
N CYS A 89 -2.42 4.72 -8.85
CA CYS A 89 -3.44 5.00 -7.85
C CYS A 89 -4.61 5.80 -8.43
N SER A 90 -4.33 6.75 -9.33
CA SER A 90 -5.36 7.51 -10.04
C SER A 90 -6.30 6.59 -10.81
N ASN A 91 -5.74 5.64 -11.57
CA ASN A 91 -6.54 4.68 -12.33
C ASN A 91 -7.26 3.65 -11.44
N TYR A 92 -6.57 3.09 -10.45
CA TYR A 92 -7.12 2.00 -9.64
C TYR A 92 -8.18 2.50 -8.64
N PHE A 93 -7.91 3.61 -7.97
CA PHE A 93 -8.79 4.16 -6.94
C PHE A 93 -9.74 5.25 -7.47
N ASN A 94 -9.67 5.58 -8.76
CA ASN A 94 -10.44 6.66 -9.39
C ASN A 94 -10.26 8.00 -8.64
N ILE A 95 -9.01 8.41 -8.45
CA ILE A 95 -8.62 9.68 -7.83
C ILE A 95 -8.01 10.57 -8.93
N PRO A 96 -8.50 11.81 -9.16
CA PRO A 96 -7.85 12.73 -10.08
C PRO A 96 -6.38 12.97 -9.68
N LYS A 97 -5.45 12.92 -10.64
CA LYS A 97 -4.01 13.06 -10.37
C LYS A 97 -3.66 14.35 -9.64
N GLN A 98 -4.41 15.42 -9.94
CA GLN A 98 -4.23 16.77 -9.38
C GLN A 98 -4.53 16.83 -7.87
N GLU A 99 -5.27 15.86 -7.34
CA GLU A 99 -5.53 15.76 -5.91
C GLU A 99 -4.39 15.07 -5.14
N MET A 100 -3.45 14.43 -5.85
CA MET A 100 -2.26 13.80 -5.27
C MET A 100 -1.01 14.62 -5.55
N HIS A 101 -0.08 14.62 -4.59
CA HIS A 101 1.17 15.36 -4.69
C HIS A 101 2.34 14.46 -5.10
N ALA A 102 2.96 14.75 -6.25
CA ALA A 102 4.21 14.12 -6.65
C ALA A 102 5.37 14.72 -5.86
N SER A 103 6.21 13.88 -5.26
CA SER A 103 7.38 14.34 -4.52
C SER A 103 8.35 15.10 -5.41
N SER A 104 8.92 16.18 -4.89
CA SER A 104 9.90 17.00 -5.60
C SER A 104 11.21 16.27 -5.92
N PHE A 105 11.44 15.10 -5.31
CA PHE A 105 12.59 14.25 -5.60
C PHE A 105 12.53 13.56 -6.97
N TYR A 106 11.38 13.61 -7.67
CA TYR A 106 11.18 12.96 -8.98
C TYR A 106 11.08 13.95 -10.16
N ASN A 107 11.58 15.18 -9.98
CA ASN A 107 11.67 16.21 -11.02
C ASN A 107 12.91 16.07 -11.91
#